data_AF-A0A954YKN2-F1
#
_entry.id   AF-A0A954YKN2-F1
#
_cell.length_a   1.000
_cell.length_b   1.000
_cell.length_c   1.000
_cell.angle_alpha   90.00
_cell.angle_beta   90.00
_cell.angle_gamma   90.00
#
_symmetry.space_group_name_H-M   'P 1'
#
loop_
_entity.id
_entity.type
_entity.pdbx_description
1 polymer ?
#
loop_
_entity_poly.entity_id
_entity_poly.type
_entity_poly.pdbx_seq_one_letter_code
_entity_poly.pdbx_strand_id
1 'polypeptide(L)'
;MLRTLLVLAAALAAGCQYAPIPGFPPPSWNAPVDAYGAFPNPLQVPVANHDFAWDQIVDVVDDYFRIEHEQRVRIYEDVLTEGRIDTFPQGGATILEPHRRDSVGSFNRWESTLQTIRRRATLRVIPTGGGYLVDVQVEKELEDLPKPERSTTGSATFRNDGSLDSDETRDREPALPLRAEFDR
;
A
#
# COMPACT_ATOMS: atom_id res chain seq x y z
N MET A 1 -39.77 30.87 23.32
CA MET A 1 -38.89 29.72 23.60
C MET A 1 -39.17 28.50 22.72
N LEU A 2 -40.42 28.25 22.29
CA LEU A 2 -40.76 27.13 21.40
C LEU A 2 -40.28 27.30 19.94
N ARG A 3 -40.17 28.54 19.45
CA ARG A 3 -39.69 28.84 18.08
C ARG A 3 -38.20 28.57 17.88
N THR A 4 -37.38 28.75 18.92
CA THR A 4 -35.92 28.55 18.85
C THR A 4 -35.53 27.07 18.83
N LEU A 5 -36.32 26.20 19.46
CA LEU A 5 -36.11 24.74 19.44
C LEU A 5 -36.42 24.10 18.08
N LEU A 6 -37.37 24.67 17.33
CA LEU A 6 -37.80 24.12 16.04
C LEU A 6 -36.77 24.37 14.91
N VAL A 7 -36.02 25.48 15.00
CA VAL A 7 -34.95 25.80 14.04
C VAL A 7 -33.72 24.90 14.24
N LEU A 8 -33.39 24.54 15.50
CA LEU A 8 -32.26 23.66 15.79
C LEU A 8 -32.53 22.20 15.37
N ALA A 9 -33.79 21.74 15.49
CA ALA A 9 -34.18 20.40 15.05
C ALA A 9 -34.19 20.24 13.52
N ALA A 10 -34.52 21.30 12.78
CA ALA A 10 -34.49 21.27 11.31
C ALA A 10 -33.06 21.19 10.73
N ALA A 11 -32.06 21.77 11.41
CA ALA A 11 -30.66 21.72 10.98
C ALA A 11 -30.03 20.33 11.11
N LEU A 12 -30.56 19.46 11.99
CA LEU A 12 -30.10 18.08 12.17
C LEU A 12 -30.75 17.07 11.20
N ALA A 13 -31.88 17.44 10.57
CA ALA A 13 -32.54 16.63 9.54
C ALA A 13 -32.03 16.94 8.12
N ALA A 14 -31.26 18.01 7.95
CA ALA A 14 -30.47 18.25 6.75
C ALA A 14 -29.26 17.31 6.79
N GLY A 15 -29.46 16.07 6.33
CA GLY A 15 -28.36 15.19 5.97
C GLY A 15 -27.37 15.92 5.06
N CYS A 16 -26.14 15.42 4.98
CA CYS A 16 -25.09 15.91 4.08
C CYS A 16 -25.49 15.78 2.60
N GLN A 17 -26.48 16.55 2.15
CA GLN A 17 -26.79 16.73 0.75
C GLN A 17 -25.93 17.90 0.28
N TYR A 18 -24.80 17.56 -0.34
CA TYR A 18 -23.99 18.51 -1.09
C TYR A 18 -24.85 19.07 -2.22
N ALA A 19 -25.38 20.28 -2.04
CA ALA A 19 -25.96 21.04 -3.14
C ALA A 19 -24.80 21.37 -4.11
N PRO A 20 -24.86 20.96 -5.38
CA PRO A 20 -23.80 21.29 -6.34
C PRO A 20 -23.75 22.80 -6.49
N ILE A 21 -22.62 23.38 -6.07
CA ILE A 21 -22.31 24.79 -6.30
C ILE A 21 -22.14 24.94 -7.82
N PRO A 22 -22.84 25.88 -8.49
CA PRO A 22 -22.63 26.12 -9.91
C PRO A 22 -21.16 26.45 -10.18
N GLY A 23 -20.47 25.59 -10.94
CA GLY A 23 -19.05 25.74 -11.27
C GLY A 23 -18.06 24.99 -10.36
N PHE A 24 -18.52 24.26 -9.34
CA PHE A 24 -17.66 23.40 -8.51
C PHE A 24 -18.17 21.96 -8.53
N PRO A 25 -17.60 21.07 -9.39
CA PRO A 25 -18.01 19.68 -9.40
C PRO A 25 -17.76 19.05 -8.01
N PRO A 26 -18.66 18.18 -7.52
CA PRO A 26 -18.45 17.51 -6.25
C PRO A 26 -17.11 16.77 -6.27
N PRO A 27 -16.35 16.75 -5.16
CA PRO A 27 -15.17 15.91 -5.07
C PRO A 27 -15.63 14.46 -5.29
N SER A 28 -15.14 13.87 -6.36
CA SER A 28 -15.62 12.60 -6.90
C SER A 28 -15.02 11.42 -6.13
N TRP A 29 -15.29 11.35 -4.82
CA TRP A 29 -14.88 10.20 -3.99
C TRP A 29 -15.53 8.89 -4.44
N ASN A 30 -16.63 8.98 -5.19
CA ASN A 30 -17.38 7.86 -5.78
C ASN A 30 -17.44 7.93 -7.31
N ALA A 31 -16.58 8.70 -7.99
CA ALA A 31 -16.45 8.45 -9.43
C ALA A 31 -16.00 6.99 -9.60
N PRO A 32 -16.60 6.22 -10.51
CA PRO A 32 -15.96 4.98 -10.94
C PRO A 32 -14.53 5.36 -11.32
N VAL A 33 -13.57 4.56 -10.85
CA VAL A 33 -12.12 4.80 -11.05
C VAL A 33 -11.77 4.97 -12.54
N ASP A 34 -12.71 4.61 -13.42
CA ASP A 34 -12.76 4.79 -14.88
C ASP A 34 -12.86 6.25 -15.36
N ALA A 35 -13.17 7.22 -14.48
CA ALA A 35 -13.38 8.62 -14.87
C ALA A 35 -12.09 9.38 -15.25
N TYR A 36 -10.90 8.84 -14.93
CA TYR A 36 -9.60 9.42 -15.31
C TYR A 36 -9.09 8.93 -16.68
N GLY A 37 -9.99 8.52 -17.57
CA GLY A 37 -9.65 8.14 -18.93
C GLY A 37 -9.44 6.64 -19.06
N ALA A 38 -10.54 5.91 -19.25
CA ALA A 38 -10.50 4.57 -19.82
C ALA A 38 -9.99 4.68 -21.27
N PHE A 39 -8.68 4.80 -21.43
CA PHE A 39 -8.04 4.61 -22.73
C PHE A 39 -8.24 3.15 -23.15
N PRO A 40 -8.54 2.88 -24.43
CA PRO A 40 -8.57 1.51 -24.91
C PRO A 40 -7.18 0.89 -24.70
N ASN A 41 -7.16 -0.31 -24.13
CA ASN A 41 -5.96 -1.14 -24.04
C ASN A 41 -6.20 -2.38 -24.91
N PRO A 42 -5.47 -2.58 -26.01
CA PRO A 42 -4.30 -1.83 -26.48
C PRO A 42 -4.64 -0.46 -27.10
N LEU A 43 -3.75 0.51 -26.92
CA LEU A 43 -3.87 1.88 -27.43
C LEU A 43 -3.06 2.05 -28.72
N GLN A 44 -3.69 2.59 -29.77
CA GLN A 44 -2.98 2.95 -30.99
C GLN A 44 -2.32 4.32 -30.86
N VAL A 45 -0.99 4.36 -31.03
CA VAL A 45 -0.16 5.56 -30.96
C VAL A 45 0.49 5.80 -32.32
N PRO A 46 0.23 6.93 -32.99
CA PRO A 46 0.93 7.27 -34.22
C PRO A 46 2.39 7.57 -33.93
N VAL A 47 3.30 6.96 -34.70
CA VAL A 47 4.75 7.10 -34.47
C VAL A 47 5.42 7.55 -35.77
N ALA A 48 6.14 8.66 -35.69
CA ALA A 48 6.95 9.17 -36.80
C ALA A 48 8.39 8.64 -36.78
N ASN A 49 8.96 8.46 -35.59
CA ASN A 49 10.30 7.92 -35.37
C ASN A 49 10.23 6.81 -34.32
N HIS A 50 10.52 5.58 -34.75
CA HIS A 50 10.44 4.37 -33.94
C HIS A 50 11.45 4.36 -32.79
N ASP A 51 12.69 4.77 -33.04
CA ASP A 51 13.75 4.79 -32.01
C ASP A 51 13.41 5.79 -30.91
N PHE A 52 12.99 7.00 -31.30
CA PHE A 52 12.58 8.01 -30.33
C PHE A 52 11.33 7.59 -29.54
N ALA A 53 10.33 7.03 -30.21
CA ALA A 53 9.12 6.55 -29.53
C ALA A 53 9.46 5.45 -28.52
N TRP A 54 10.37 4.54 -28.87
CA TRP A 54 10.82 3.51 -27.96
C TRP A 54 11.52 4.09 -26.73
N ASP A 55 12.46 5.02 -26.92
CA ASP A 55 13.17 5.65 -25.80
C ASP A 55 12.20 6.40 -24.87
N GLN A 56 11.19 7.07 -25.42
CA GLN A 56 10.14 7.73 -24.63
C GLN A 56 9.27 6.73 -23.86
N ILE A 57 8.96 5.56 -24.44
CA ILE A 57 8.23 4.51 -23.73
C ILE A 57 9.07 4.02 -22.54
N VAL A 58 10.35 3.77 -22.75
CA VAL A 58 11.28 3.31 -21.69
C VAL A 58 11.39 4.35 -20.57
N ASP A 59 11.59 5.63 -20.92
CA ASP A 59 11.69 6.74 -19.97
C ASP A 59 10.42 6.85 -19.10
N VAL A 60 9.25 6.82 -19.74
CA VAL A 60 7.98 6.86 -19.01
C VAL A 60 7.78 5.61 -18.15
N VAL A 61 8.19 4.42 -18.59
CA VAL A 61 8.05 3.20 -17.76
C VAL A 61 8.95 3.26 -16.53
N ASP A 62 10.20 3.70 -16.67
CA ASP A 62 11.18 3.73 -15.59
C ASP A 62 10.78 4.70 -14.46
N ASP A 63 10.04 5.76 -14.79
CA ASP A 63 9.43 6.70 -13.82
C ASP A 63 8.45 6.01 -12.84
N TYR A 64 7.80 4.93 -13.26
CA TYR A 64 6.81 4.21 -12.44
C TYR A 64 7.35 2.89 -11.88
N PHE A 65 8.09 2.14 -12.70
CA PHE A 65 8.54 0.80 -12.37
C PHE A 65 9.96 0.57 -12.88
N ARG A 66 10.78 -0.08 -12.04
CA ARG A 66 12.13 -0.45 -12.43
C ARG A 66 12.08 -1.57 -13.47
N ILE A 67 12.72 -1.32 -14.60
CA ILE A 67 12.77 -2.26 -15.72
C ILE A 67 13.68 -3.46 -15.35
N GLU A 68 13.19 -4.67 -15.63
CA GLU A 68 13.92 -5.94 -15.49
C GLU A 68 14.47 -6.38 -16.84
N HIS A 69 13.61 -6.41 -17.86
CA HIS A 69 13.96 -6.89 -19.18
C HIS A 69 13.36 -6.01 -20.26
N GLU A 70 14.16 -5.70 -21.27
CA GLU A 70 13.79 -4.83 -22.38
C GLU A 70 14.06 -5.54 -23.71
N GLN A 71 13.00 -5.74 -24.50
CA GLN A 71 13.04 -6.27 -25.85
C GLN A 71 12.56 -5.19 -26.81
N ARG A 72 13.51 -4.51 -27.46
CA ARG A 72 13.19 -3.47 -28.44
C ARG A 72 12.54 -4.05 -29.69
N VAL A 73 11.65 -3.26 -30.30
CA VAL A 73 11.20 -3.50 -31.68
C VAL A 73 12.42 -3.49 -32.59
N ARG A 74 12.63 -4.56 -33.36
CA ARG A 74 13.74 -4.67 -34.33
C ARG A 74 13.19 -4.98 -35.71
N ILE A 75 13.90 -4.53 -36.72
CA ILE A 75 13.64 -4.90 -38.11
C ILE A 75 14.53 -6.10 -38.41
N TYR A 76 13.94 -7.28 -38.59
CA TYR A 76 14.66 -8.47 -39.03
C TYR A 76 14.05 -8.93 -40.36
N GLU A 77 14.85 -8.94 -41.42
CA GLU A 77 14.43 -9.39 -42.77
C GLU A 77 13.10 -8.76 -43.25
N ASP A 78 12.96 -7.44 -43.07
CA ASP A 78 11.77 -6.65 -43.47
C ASP A 78 10.50 -6.90 -42.62
N VAL A 79 10.60 -7.66 -41.54
CA VAL A 79 9.52 -7.86 -40.56
C VAL A 79 9.84 -7.11 -39.26
N LEU A 80 8.90 -6.26 -38.82
CA LEU A 80 8.98 -5.60 -37.52
C LEU A 80 8.60 -6.58 -36.42
N THR A 81 9.53 -6.86 -35.50
CA THR A 81 9.25 -7.72 -34.33
C THR A 81 8.48 -6.94 -33.27
N GLU A 82 7.65 -7.63 -32.50
CA GLU A 82 7.05 -7.02 -31.32
C GLU A 82 8.11 -6.62 -30.29
N GLY A 83 7.85 -5.51 -29.61
CA GLY A 83 8.62 -5.08 -28.47
C GLY A 83 7.93 -5.49 -27.16
N ARG A 84 8.72 -5.75 -26.13
CA ARG A 84 8.23 -6.12 -24.81
C ARG A 84 9.10 -5.50 -23.72
N ILE A 85 8.49 -5.02 -22.66
CA ILE A 85 9.18 -4.54 -21.46
C ILE A 85 8.56 -5.24 -20.26
N ASP A 86 9.38 -5.93 -19.49
CA ASP A 86 9.00 -6.55 -18.22
C ASP A 86 9.68 -5.80 -17.08
N THR A 87 8.94 -5.59 -15.99
CA THR A 87 9.42 -4.86 -14.81
C THR A 87 9.56 -5.77 -13.60
N PHE A 88 10.40 -5.36 -12.65
CA PHE A 88 10.51 -6.09 -11.39
C PHE A 88 9.22 -5.97 -10.57
N PRO A 89 8.80 -7.04 -9.88
CA PRO A 89 7.70 -6.95 -8.92
C PRO A 89 8.08 -6.09 -7.72
N GLN A 90 7.44 -4.93 -7.57
CA GLN A 90 7.72 -3.95 -6.50
C GLN A 90 6.55 -3.78 -5.54
N GLY A 91 6.83 -3.46 -4.28
CA GLY A 91 5.80 -3.12 -3.30
C GLY A 91 5.05 -1.85 -3.70
N GLY A 92 3.74 -1.83 -3.53
CA GLY A 92 2.89 -0.71 -3.88
C GLY A 92 3.13 0.56 -3.06
N ALA A 93 2.96 1.75 -3.65
CA ALA A 93 2.99 2.99 -2.90
C ALA A 93 1.87 3.07 -1.86
N THR A 94 2.27 3.43 -0.65
CA THR A 94 1.38 3.73 0.47
C THR A 94 0.89 5.18 0.40
N ILE A 95 0.05 5.55 1.37
CA ILE A 95 -0.41 6.94 1.52
C ILE A 95 0.72 7.87 2.00
N LEU A 96 1.69 7.31 2.72
CA LEU A 96 2.83 8.06 3.25
C LEU A 96 3.91 8.31 2.20
N GLU A 97 3.76 7.75 1.00
CA GLU A 97 4.69 7.87 -0.12
C GLU A 97 4.03 8.63 -1.31
N PRO A 98 3.72 9.94 -1.16
CA PRO A 98 3.04 10.71 -2.19
C PRO A 98 3.89 10.94 -3.46
N HIS A 99 5.21 10.82 -3.34
CA HIS A 99 6.16 10.98 -4.43
C HIS A 99 6.21 9.78 -5.38
N ARG A 100 5.81 8.59 -4.90
CA ARG A 100 5.76 7.37 -5.72
C ARG A 100 4.46 7.34 -6.51
N ARG A 101 4.54 7.11 -7.83
CA ARG A 101 3.40 7.24 -8.76
C ARG A 101 2.83 5.91 -9.27
N ASP A 102 3.36 4.78 -8.82
CA ASP A 102 2.95 3.42 -9.22
C ASP A 102 1.50 3.05 -8.85
N SER A 103 0.90 3.75 -7.88
CA SER A 103 -0.45 3.48 -7.37
C SER A 103 -1.45 4.57 -7.78
N VAL A 104 -2.44 4.19 -8.57
CA VAL A 104 -3.52 5.08 -9.06
C VAL A 104 -4.65 5.17 -8.03
N GLY A 105 -4.94 6.39 -7.56
CA GLY A 105 -6.06 6.66 -6.67
C GLY A 105 -5.79 6.38 -5.18
N SER A 106 -6.63 6.98 -4.32
CA SER A 106 -6.51 6.88 -2.86
C SER A 106 -6.81 5.48 -2.34
N PHE A 107 -7.79 4.78 -2.93
CA PHE A 107 -8.17 3.43 -2.53
C PHE A 107 -7.00 2.43 -2.66
N ASN A 108 -6.34 2.39 -3.81
CA ASN A 108 -5.18 1.51 -4.03
C ASN A 108 -4.02 1.79 -3.06
N ARG A 109 -3.85 3.04 -2.62
CA ARG A 109 -2.85 3.43 -1.62
C ARG A 109 -3.24 3.00 -0.21
N TRP A 110 -4.51 3.16 0.17
CA TRP A 110 -5.03 2.62 1.43
C TRP A 110 -4.83 1.11 1.50
N GLU A 111 -5.18 0.42 0.42
CA GLU A 111 -5.02 -1.03 0.33
C GLU A 111 -3.55 -1.45 0.44
N SER A 112 -2.64 -0.77 -0.26
CA SER A 112 -1.19 -1.03 -0.16
C SER A 112 -0.59 -0.65 1.20
N THR A 113 -1.31 0.17 1.99
CA THR A 113 -0.93 0.53 3.37
C THR A 113 -1.37 -0.54 4.37
N LEU A 114 -2.55 -1.14 4.15
CA LEU A 114 -3.14 -2.14 5.05
C LEU A 114 -2.71 -3.56 4.71
N GLN A 115 -2.38 -3.81 3.46
CA GLN A 115 -1.97 -5.10 2.93
C GLN A 115 -0.70 -4.91 2.12
N THR A 116 0.18 -5.90 2.19
CA THR A 116 1.39 -5.88 1.40
C THR A 116 1.01 -6.28 -0.03
N ILE A 117 1.00 -5.31 -0.93
CA ILE A 117 0.64 -5.48 -2.33
C ILE A 117 1.90 -5.31 -3.17
N ARG A 118 2.14 -6.23 -4.11
CA ARG A 118 3.17 -6.13 -5.13
C ARG A 118 2.53 -5.82 -6.48
N ARG A 119 3.23 -5.03 -7.30
CA ARG A 119 2.81 -4.69 -8.66
C ARG A 119 3.90 -5.06 -9.64
N ARG A 120 3.49 -5.66 -10.77
CA ARG A 120 4.33 -5.99 -11.91
C ARG A 120 3.69 -5.41 -13.16
N ALA A 121 4.44 -4.58 -13.88
CA ALA A 121 4.01 -4.06 -15.18
C ALA A 121 4.63 -4.87 -16.31
N THR A 122 3.79 -5.25 -17.27
CA THR A 122 4.16 -5.87 -18.54
C THR A 122 3.64 -4.99 -19.66
N LEU A 123 4.55 -4.52 -20.51
CA LEU A 123 4.20 -3.73 -21.69
C LEU A 123 4.51 -4.51 -22.94
N ARG A 124 3.58 -4.49 -23.89
CA ARG A 124 3.75 -5.08 -25.22
C ARG A 124 3.50 -4.02 -26.29
N VAL A 125 4.45 -3.88 -27.20
CA VAL A 125 4.43 -2.86 -28.25
C VAL A 125 4.39 -3.58 -29.60
N ILE A 126 3.24 -3.53 -30.26
CA ILE A 126 3.03 -4.21 -31.54
C ILE A 126 3.18 -3.17 -32.66
N PRO A 127 4.18 -3.32 -33.54
CA PRO A 127 4.33 -2.43 -34.69
C PRO A 127 3.20 -2.63 -35.70
N THR A 128 2.60 -1.53 -36.13
CA THR A 128 1.56 -1.47 -37.17
C THR A 128 1.99 -0.51 -38.26
N GLY A 129 1.37 -0.58 -39.45
CA GLY A 129 1.75 0.25 -40.60
C GLY A 129 1.66 1.77 -40.39
N GLY A 130 1.06 2.25 -39.29
CA GLY A 130 0.94 3.67 -38.95
C GLY A 130 1.49 4.05 -37.56
N GLY A 131 2.15 3.14 -36.85
CA GLY A 131 2.67 3.40 -35.51
C GLY A 131 2.66 2.17 -34.62
N TYR A 132 2.41 2.34 -33.32
CA TYR A 132 2.41 1.25 -32.35
C TYR A 132 1.02 1.00 -31.77
N LEU A 133 0.71 -0.27 -31.53
CA LEU A 133 -0.32 -0.68 -30.58
C LEU A 133 0.38 -1.00 -29.27
N VAL A 134 0.14 -0.18 -28.26
CA VAL A 134 0.76 -0.31 -26.95
C VAL A 134 -0.26 -0.94 -26.00
N ASP A 135 0.06 -2.13 -25.52
CA ASP A 135 -0.67 -2.85 -24.49
C ASP A 135 0.07 -2.70 -23.15
N VAL A 136 -0.62 -2.21 -22.12
CA VAL A 136 -0.06 -2.01 -20.79
C VAL A 136 -0.88 -2.80 -19.77
N GLN A 137 -0.27 -3.81 -19.19
CA GLN A 137 -0.87 -4.60 -18.14
C GLN A 137 -0.11 -4.40 -16.84
N VAL A 138 -0.80 -3.94 -15.79
CA VAL A 138 -0.25 -3.87 -14.44
C VAL A 138 -0.96 -4.91 -13.58
N GLU A 139 -0.24 -5.96 -13.25
CA GLU A 139 -0.70 -7.03 -12.39
C GLU A 139 -0.51 -6.63 -10.93
N LYS A 140 -1.53 -6.88 -10.13
CA LYS A 140 -1.54 -6.60 -8.70
C LYS A 140 -1.59 -7.92 -7.95
N GLU A 141 -0.55 -8.19 -7.18
CA GLU A 141 -0.37 -9.40 -6.41
C GLU A 141 -0.50 -9.09 -4.92
N LEU A 142 -1.23 -9.93 -4.18
CA LEU A 142 -1.24 -9.89 -2.72
C LEU A 142 -0.06 -10.72 -2.22
N GLU A 143 0.77 -10.12 -1.37
CA GLU A 143 1.86 -10.84 -0.74
C GLU A 143 1.30 -11.70 0.41
N ASP A 144 1.07 -12.99 0.13
CA ASP A 144 0.64 -13.95 1.13
C ASP A 144 1.85 -14.53 1.86
N LEU A 145 2.13 -14.01 3.05
CA LEU A 145 3.14 -14.60 3.93
C LEU A 145 2.47 -15.38 5.07
N PRO A 146 2.93 -16.62 5.35
CA PRO A 146 2.43 -17.39 6.49
C PRO A 146 2.79 -16.75 7.84
N LYS A 147 3.76 -15.83 7.86
CA LYS A 147 4.17 -15.06 9.04
C LYS A 147 4.74 -13.71 8.60
N PRO A 148 4.53 -12.63 9.38
CA PRO A 148 5.16 -11.34 9.09
C PRO A 148 6.69 -11.45 9.11
N GLU A 149 7.39 -10.88 8.12
CA GLU A 149 8.86 -10.96 8.00
C GLU A 149 9.62 -10.39 9.22
N ARG A 150 8.98 -9.53 10.01
CA ARG A 150 9.53 -8.92 11.22
C ARG A 150 8.72 -9.21 12.48
N SER A 151 8.08 -10.38 12.55
CA SER A 151 7.40 -10.83 13.78
C SER A 151 8.42 -11.18 14.87
N THR A 152 9.01 -10.17 15.52
CA THR A 152 9.68 -10.36 16.81
C THR A 152 8.61 -10.53 17.88
N THR A 153 7.96 -11.69 17.89
CA THR A 153 7.13 -12.10 19.00
C THR A 153 8.06 -12.40 20.18
N GLY A 154 8.30 -11.42 21.06
CA GLY A 154 8.91 -11.68 22.38
C GLY A 154 10.10 -10.82 22.85
N SER A 155 10.61 -9.83 22.12
CA SER A 155 11.77 -9.06 22.60
C SER A 155 11.46 -8.05 23.74
N ALA A 156 10.20 -7.95 24.15
CA ALA A 156 9.80 -7.15 25.31
C ALA A 156 8.72 -7.89 26.14
N THR A 157 8.97 -9.13 26.52
CA THR A 157 8.27 -9.71 27.69
C THR A 157 8.93 -9.16 28.94
N PHE A 158 8.35 -8.10 29.52
CA PHE A 158 8.66 -7.72 30.90
C PHE A 158 8.11 -8.81 31.81
N ARG A 159 8.98 -9.56 32.50
CA ARG A 159 8.58 -10.42 33.62
C ARG A 159 8.11 -9.52 34.76
N ASN A 160 6.84 -9.64 35.12
CA ASN A 160 6.22 -8.92 36.24
C ASN A 160 6.12 -9.76 37.53
N ASP A 161 6.83 -10.89 37.65
CA ASP A 161 6.80 -11.73 38.86
C ASP A 161 8.01 -11.47 39.79
N GLY A 162 8.25 -10.20 40.11
CA GLY A 162 9.12 -9.84 41.23
C GLY A 162 8.38 -9.97 42.57
N SER A 163 8.09 -11.19 43.02
CA SER A 163 7.68 -11.42 44.41
C SER A 163 8.84 -11.02 45.31
N LEU A 164 8.68 -9.92 46.05
CA LEU A 164 9.64 -9.48 47.06
C LEU A 164 9.63 -10.50 48.21
N ASP A 165 10.69 -11.29 48.36
CA ASP A 165 10.96 -12.00 49.61
C ASP A 165 11.29 -10.95 50.68
N SER A 166 10.29 -10.60 51.50
CA SER A 166 10.50 -9.87 52.75
C SER A 166 11.21 -10.81 53.73
N ASP A 167 12.53 -10.74 53.72
CA ASP A 167 13.48 -11.39 54.63
C ASP A 167 13.38 -10.79 56.05
N GLU A 168 12.20 -10.86 56.68
CA GLU A 168 11.93 -10.35 58.04
C GLU A 168 11.47 -11.48 58.99
N THR A 169 12.20 -12.59 59.02
CA THR A 169 12.07 -13.60 60.09
C THR A 169 13.43 -14.19 60.44
N ARG A 170 14.37 -13.31 60.80
CA ARG A 170 15.69 -13.69 61.33
C ARG A 170 16.07 -12.97 62.63
N ASP A 171 15.11 -12.49 63.42
CA ASP A 171 15.40 -11.84 64.72
C ASP A 171 14.41 -12.18 65.86
N ARG A 172 13.94 -13.43 65.94
CA ARG A 172 13.23 -13.91 67.15
C ARG A 172 13.83 -15.20 67.68
N GLU A 173 14.93 -15.07 68.39
CA GLU A 173 15.34 -16.04 69.40
C GLU A 173 15.01 -15.48 70.79
N PRO A 174 13.92 -15.91 71.45
CA PRO A 174 13.75 -15.66 72.87
C PRO A 174 14.49 -16.74 73.68
N ALA A 175 15.34 -16.25 74.60
CA ALA A 175 16.13 -17.00 75.55
C ALA A 175 15.34 -18.12 76.27
N LEU A 176 15.89 -19.34 76.26
CA LEU A 176 15.43 -20.44 77.10
C LEU A 176 16.00 -20.30 78.53
N PRO A 177 15.18 -20.35 79.59
CA PRO A 177 15.70 -20.38 80.94
C PRO A 177 16.10 -21.79 81.37
N LEU A 178 17.22 -21.82 82.09
CA LEU A 178 17.78 -22.95 82.82
C LEU A 178 16.78 -23.54 83.83
N ARG A 179 16.54 -24.86 83.80
CA ARG A 179 16.04 -25.59 84.98
C ARG A 179 16.53 -27.04 84.99
N ALA A 180 17.39 -27.31 85.98
CA ALA A 180 17.80 -28.64 86.42
C ALA A 180 16.61 -29.43 87.00
N GLU A 181 16.64 -30.76 86.87
CA GLU A 181 16.18 -31.74 87.88
C GLU A 181 16.52 -33.19 87.41
N PHE A 182 17.41 -33.87 88.16
CA PHE A 182 17.37 -35.29 88.61
C PHE A 182 17.04 -36.46 87.65
N ASP A 183 17.94 -37.46 87.53
CA ASP A 183 17.99 -38.67 88.40
C ASP A 183 18.91 -39.77 87.79
N ARG A 184 19.78 -40.32 88.65
CA ARG A 184 20.66 -41.53 88.56
C ARG A 184 21.91 -41.56 87.68
#